data_AF-A0A9D2GBF2-F1
#
_entry.id   AF-A0A9D2GBF2-F1
#
_cell.length_a   1.000
_cell.length_b   1.000
_cell.length_c   1.000
_cell.angle_alpha   90.00
_cell.angle_beta   90.00
_cell.angle_gamma   90.00
#
_symmetry.space_group_name_H-M   'P 1'
#
loop_
_entity.id
_entity.type
_entity.pdbx_description
1 polymer ?
#
loop_
_entity_poly.entity_id
_entity_poly.type
_entity_poly.pdbx_seq_one_letter_code
_entity_poly.pdbx_strand_id
1 'polypeptide(L)'
;MDDHEFMSVEEYDDLINNPGEFFLTKVIPRKYKTLSFLSELQVSDPLESMFFGQLEIFDRPDVRIALDALKEAGRAAKVWNQGWSEIFAEFDKQGIPLGAGVGHPCPFDLLADTTRGLLNTVMDIYSCPDKVLAAVDVMTEICIKQAVGRTKNAGLKYLFIPLHAGVDEFMSPEHYKKFYWPGLQKMICALVENDITPYIFCEGKYHQRLDIISDVPPGKVIYTFEDVDMKKAKETVGKVACIGGNLPTSLLAYGKKEQVVEATKRLLDIGAPGGGFLMDCSMILDNAKRENLEAWEETTRLYGKY
;
A
#
# COMPACT_ATOMS: atom_id res chain seq x y z
N MET A 1 7.87 9.93 6.30
CA MET A 1 8.49 9.34 5.09
C MET A 1 9.28 10.44 4.43
N ASP A 2 10.57 10.24 4.14
CA ASP A 2 11.32 11.24 3.37
C ASP A 2 10.84 11.15 1.92
N ASP A 3 10.19 12.21 1.43
CA ASP A 3 9.70 12.28 0.05
C ASP A 3 10.91 12.41 -0.89
N HIS A 4 11.19 11.35 -1.64
CA HIS A 4 12.36 11.29 -2.50
C HIS A 4 11.96 11.26 -3.98
N GLU A 5 12.58 12.15 -4.75
CA GLU A 5 12.40 12.23 -6.19
C GLU A 5 13.46 11.38 -6.91
N PHE A 6 13.00 10.40 -7.69
CA PHE A 6 13.85 9.53 -8.52
C PHE A 6 13.54 9.65 -10.02
N MET A 7 12.68 10.59 -10.39
CA MET A 7 12.21 10.84 -11.75
C MET A 7 11.92 12.33 -11.89
N SER A 8 12.50 12.96 -12.91
CA SER A 8 12.17 14.34 -13.26
C SER A 8 10.91 14.42 -14.13
N VAL A 9 10.34 15.62 -14.27
CA VAL A 9 9.13 15.85 -15.09
C VAL A 9 9.35 15.58 -16.59
N GLU A 10 10.58 15.72 -17.08
CA GLU A 10 10.94 15.44 -18.46
C GLU A 10 10.95 13.95 -18.78
N GLU A 11 11.06 13.09 -17.76
CA GLU A 11 11.24 11.64 -17.89
C GLU A 11 9.92 10.85 -17.91
N TYR A 12 8.76 11.52 -17.92
CA TYR A 12 7.44 10.86 -18.02
C TYR A 12 7.33 9.94 -19.23
N ASP A 13 7.83 10.39 -20.38
CA ASP A 13 7.71 9.62 -21.61
C ASP A 13 8.63 8.37 -21.57
N ASP A 14 9.79 8.46 -20.92
CA ASP A 14 10.68 7.30 -20.71
C ASP A 14 10.00 6.23 -19.84
N LEU A 15 9.37 6.65 -18.73
CA LEU A 15 8.60 5.76 -17.86
C LEU A 15 7.42 5.11 -18.60
N ILE A 16 6.64 5.91 -19.33
CA ILE A 16 5.44 5.43 -20.03
C ILE A 16 5.79 4.43 -21.12
N ASN A 17 6.85 4.71 -21.89
CA ASN A 17 7.23 3.89 -23.03
C ASN A 17 7.88 2.56 -22.63
N ASN A 18 8.70 2.55 -21.57
CA ASN A 18 9.37 1.34 -21.10
C ASN A 18 9.57 1.34 -19.58
N PRO A 19 8.51 1.05 -18.80
CA PRO A 19 8.59 1.13 -17.34
C PRO A 19 9.61 0.15 -16.75
N GLY A 20 9.76 -1.05 -17.33
CA GLY A 20 10.70 -2.05 -16.86
C GLY A 20 12.16 -1.58 -16.94
N GLU A 21 12.55 -1.04 -18.10
CA GLU A 21 13.87 -0.42 -18.26
C GLU A 21 14.02 0.80 -17.36
N PHE A 22 13.00 1.68 -17.31
CA PHE A 22 13.05 2.89 -16.49
C PHE A 22 13.29 2.59 -15.00
N PHE A 23 12.58 1.61 -14.43
CA PHE A 23 12.80 1.20 -13.05
C PHE A 23 14.22 0.66 -12.85
N LEU A 24 14.71 -0.17 -13.77
CA LEU A 24 16.01 -0.81 -13.67
C LEU A 24 17.18 0.16 -13.82
N THR A 25 17.15 1.02 -14.83
CA THR A 25 18.29 1.85 -15.24
C THR A 25 18.22 3.29 -14.72
N LYS A 26 17.06 3.75 -14.23
CA LYS A 26 16.90 5.09 -13.64
C LYS A 26 16.59 5.02 -12.15
N VAL A 27 15.49 4.38 -11.78
CA VAL A 27 14.98 4.45 -10.39
C VAL A 27 15.90 3.73 -9.40
N ILE A 28 16.23 2.46 -9.65
CA ILE A 28 17.10 1.66 -8.77
C ILE A 28 18.49 2.29 -8.56
N PRO A 29 19.25 2.69 -9.61
CA PRO A 29 20.57 3.29 -9.42
C PRO A 29 20.52 4.65 -8.70
N ARG A 30 19.43 5.42 -8.82
CA ARG A 30 19.23 6.67 -8.07
C ARG A 30 18.91 6.39 -6.59
N LYS A 31 18.15 5.35 -6.29
CA LYS A 31 17.83 4.91 -4.92
C LYS A 31 19.05 4.34 -4.19
N TYR A 32 19.80 3.50 -4.88
CA TYR A 32 20.87 2.72 -4.29
C TYR A 32 22.18 3.02 -5.01
N LYS A 33 23.00 3.91 -4.42
CA LYS A 33 24.26 4.35 -5.02
C LYS A 33 25.20 3.18 -5.39
N THR A 34 25.20 2.10 -4.61
CA THR A 34 25.96 0.88 -4.89
C THR A 34 25.55 0.20 -6.20
N LEU A 35 24.32 0.41 -6.66
CA LEU A 35 23.78 -0.14 -7.90
C LEU A 35 23.82 0.87 -9.06
N SER A 36 24.64 1.94 -8.96
CA SER A 36 24.73 2.99 -9.99
C SER A 36 25.06 2.46 -11.39
N PHE A 37 25.84 1.37 -11.47
CA PHE A 37 26.22 0.73 -12.74
C PHE A 37 25.02 0.29 -13.60
N LEU A 38 23.85 0.05 -12.99
CA LEU A 38 22.64 -0.30 -13.73
C LEU A 38 22.20 0.79 -14.71
N SER A 39 22.58 2.04 -14.47
CA SER A 39 22.30 3.16 -15.39
C SER A 39 23.09 3.11 -16.69
N GLU A 40 24.12 2.27 -16.76
CA GLU A 40 24.98 2.08 -17.94
C GLU A 40 24.51 0.90 -18.81
N LEU A 41 23.58 0.07 -18.30
CA LEU A 41 23.08 -1.10 -19.02
C LEU A 41 22.09 -0.70 -20.12
N GLN A 42 22.21 -1.36 -21.28
CA GLN A 42 21.26 -1.26 -22.38
C GLN A 42 20.44 -2.54 -22.46
N VAL A 43 19.27 -2.55 -21.83
CA VAL A 43 18.46 -3.77 -21.67
C VAL A 43 17.42 -3.98 -22.78
N SER A 44 17.19 -2.96 -23.59
CA SER A 44 16.19 -2.97 -24.66
C SER A 44 16.76 -3.12 -26.07
N ASP A 45 18.09 -3.19 -26.21
CA ASP A 45 18.74 -3.46 -27.50
C ASP A 45 18.63 -4.96 -27.82
N PRO A 46 17.93 -5.36 -28.90
CA PRO A 46 17.78 -6.76 -29.27
C PRO A 46 19.04 -7.35 -29.93
N LEU A 47 20.05 -6.54 -30.25
CA LEU A 47 21.24 -6.99 -30.96
C LEU A 47 22.20 -7.74 -30.03
N GLU A 48 22.35 -9.03 -30.27
CA GLU A 48 23.17 -9.94 -29.45
C GLU A 48 24.63 -9.46 -29.29
N SER A 49 25.23 -8.86 -30.32
CA SER A 49 26.59 -8.31 -30.22
C SER A 49 26.69 -7.14 -29.24
N MET A 50 25.66 -6.29 -29.14
CA MET A 50 25.62 -5.22 -28.15
C MET A 50 25.45 -5.79 -26.75
N PHE A 51 24.62 -6.84 -26.62
CA PHE A 51 24.51 -7.60 -25.38
C PHE A 51 25.87 -8.15 -24.91
N PHE A 52 26.64 -8.80 -25.79
CA PHE A 52 27.98 -9.28 -25.42
C PHE A 52 28.95 -8.15 -25.09
N GLY A 53 28.91 -7.05 -25.85
CA GLY A 53 29.78 -5.88 -25.60
C GLY A 53 29.59 -5.29 -24.21
N GLN A 54 28.35 -5.15 -23.72
CA GLN A 54 28.11 -4.59 -22.40
C GLN A 54 28.50 -5.52 -21.24
N LEU A 55 28.76 -6.82 -21.47
CA LEU A 55 29.15 -7.74 -20.39
C LEU A 55 30.48 -7.38 -19.72
N GLU A 56 31.34 -6.60 -20.38
CA GLU A 56 32.60 -6.11 -19.81
C GLU A 56 32.37 -5.33 -18.50
N ILE A 57 31.24 -4.65 -18.35
CA ILE A 57 30.91 -3.86 -17.15
C ILE A 57 30.92 -4.72 -15.87
N PHE A 58 30.60 -6.03 -15.98
CA PHE A 58 30.54 -6.92 -14.83
C PHE A 58 31.93 -7.31 -14.30
N ASP A 59 33.01 -7.04 -15.05
CA ASP A 59 34.38 -7.25 -14.57
C ASP A 59 34.92 -6.07 -13.74
N ARG A 60 34.23 -4.92 -13.77
CA ARG A 60 34.62 -3.68 -13.07
C ARG A 60 34.60 -3.87 -11.54
N PRO A 61 35.60 -3.35 -10.78
CA PRO A 61 35.68 -3.60 -9.33
C PRO A 61 34.47 -3.15 -8.50
N ASP A 62 33.88 -2.00 -8.82
CA ASP A 62 32.66 -1.47 -8.18
C ASP A 62 31.43 -2.35 -8.46
N VAL A 63 31.31 -2.92 -9.66
CA VAL A 63 30.21 -3.84 -9.99
C VAL A 63 30.34 -5.15 -9.22
N ARG A 64 31.56 -5.66 -9.03
CA ARG A 64 31.79 -6.83 -8.17
C ARG A 64 31.34 -6.56 -6.72
N ILE A 65 31.67 -5.39 -6.18
CA ILE A 65 31.19 -4.94 -4.85
C ILE A 65 29.66 -4.89 -4.83
N ALA A 66 29.03 -4.36 -5.88
CA ALA A 66 27.58 -4.29 -5.99
C ALA A 66 26.91 -5.66 -6.00
N LEU A 67 27.46 -6.62 -6.76
CA LEU A 67 26.98 -7.99 -6.80
C LEU A 67 27.16 -8.70 -5.45
N ASP A 68 28.25 -8.46 -4.74
CA ASP A 68 28.45 -9.01 -3.40
C ASP A 68 27.49 -8.41 -2.36
N ALA A 69 27.20 -7.11 -2.45
CA ALA A 69 26.17 -6.47 -1.64
C ALA A 69 24.77 -7.05 -1.91
N LEU A 70 24.42 -7.35 -3.17
CA LEU A 70 23.18 -8.03 -3.51
C LEU A 70 23.11 -9.44 -2.92
N LYS A 71 24.23 -10.19 -2.91
CA LYS A 71 24.30 -11.51 -2.26
C LYS A 71 24.06 -11.40 -0.76
N GLU A 72 24.66 -10.41 -0.10
CA GLU A 72 24.45 -10.16 1.33
C GLU A 72 22.99 -9.79 1.62
N ALA A 73 22.42 -8.86 0.85
CA ALA A 73 21.01 -8.49 0.94
C ALA A 73 20.08 -9.70 0.75
N GLY A 74 20.40 -10.59 -0.19
CA GLY A 74 19.66 -11.84 -0.40
C GLY A 74 19.70 -12.77 0.82
N ARG A 75 20.84 -12.86 1.53
CA ARG A 75 20.92 -13.63 2.79
C ARG A 75 20.07 -12.99 3.88
N ALA A 76 20.13 -11.67 4.02
CA ALA A 76 19.32 -10.94 5.01
C ALA A 76 17.82 -11.08 4.72
N ALA A 77 17.40 -10.95 3.45
CA ALA A 77 16.02 -11.15 3.03
C ALA A 77 15.52 -12.57 3.29
N LYS A 78 16.38 -13.59 3.12
CA LYS A 78 16.04 -14.96 3.48
C LYS A 78 15.74 -15.11 4.98
N VAL A 79 16.56 -14.52 5.85
CA VAL A 79 16.33 -14.54 7.31
C VAL A 79 15.02 -13.83 7.65
N TRP A 80 14.77 -12.66 7.05
CA TRP A 80 13.53 -11.91 7.22
C TRP A 80 12.29 -12.73 6.83
N ASN A 81 12.31 -13.33 5.63
CA ASN A 81 11.20 -14.15 5.14
C ASN A 81 10.99 -15.42 5.97
N GLN A 82 12.06 -16.00 6.51
CA GLN A 82 11.96 -17.13 7.42
C GLN A 82 11.24 -16.73 8.72
N GLY A 83 11.58 -15.58 9.31
CA GLY A 83 10.89 -15.07 10.50
C GLY A 83 9.39 -14.86 10.27
N TRP A 84 9.00 -14.27 9.12
CA TRP A 84 7.60 -14.15 8.74
C TRP A 84 6.91 -15.51 8.57
N SER A 85 7.59 -16.48 7.97
CA SER A 85 7.05 -17.84 7.77
C SER A 85 6.79 -18.54 9.11
N GLU A 86 7.67 -18.36 10.10
CA GLU A 86 7.52 -18.89 11.45
C GLU A 86 6.31 -18.26 12.17
N ILE A 87 6.13 -16.94 12.04
CA ILE A 87 4.98 -16.23 12.59
C ILE A 87 3.67 -16.71 11.94
N PHE A 88 3.62 -16.81 10.62
CA PHE A 88 2.42 -17.28 9.91
C PHE A 88 2.06 -18.72 10.25
N ALA A 89 3.06 -19.60 10.37
CA ALA A 89 2.84 -20.98 10.78
C ALA A 89 2.24 -21.07 12.20
N GLU A 90 2.60 -20.15 13.09
CA GLU A 90 2.06 -20.14 14.45
C GLU A 90 0.59 -19.69 14.49
N PHE A 91 0.23 -18.65 13.72
CA PHE A 91 -1.18 -18.25 13.57
C PHE A 91 -2.04 -19.36 12.97
N ASP A 92 -1.53 -20.05 11.95
CA ASP A 92 -2.24 -21.15 11.28
C ASP A 92 -2.51 -22.32 12.25
N LYS A 93 -1.52 -22.72 13.07
CA LYS A 93 -1.71 -23.75 14.12
C LYS A 93 -2.82 -23.40 15.11
N GLN A 94 -3.00 -22.11 15.40
CA GLN A 94 -4.02 -21.62 16.33
C GLN A 94 -5.38 -21.41 15.64
N GLY A 95 -5.48 -21.64 14.32
CA GLY A 95 -6.68 -21.40 13.54
C GLY A 95 -7.02 -19.91 13.39
N ILE A 96 -6.04 -19.03 13.61
CA ILE A 96 -6.20 -17.59 13.44
C ILE A 96 -6.01 -17.28 11.95
N PRO A 97 -7.01 -16.71 11.26
CA PRO A 97 -6.88 -16.42 9.84
C PRO A 97 -5.73 -15.44 9.60
N LEU A 98 -4.83 -15.81 8.69
CA LEU A 98 -3.80 -14.91 8.22
C LEU A 98 -4.47 -13.72 7.51
N GLY A 99 -4.29 -12.53 8.07
CA GLY A 99 -4.77 -11.28 7.49
C GLY A 99 -3.97 -10.89 6.25
N ALA A 100 -3.88 -9.59 5.99
CA ALA A 100 -3.14 -9.05 4.85
C ALA A 100 -1.62 -9.08 5.08
N GLY A 101 -1.02 -10.26 5.05
CA GLY A 101 0.42 -10.49 5.31
C GLY A 101 1.37 -9.99 4.22
N VAL A 102 0.84 -9.53 3.10
CA VAL A 102 1.58 -8.85 2.03
C VAL A 102 0.83 -7.60 1.60
N GLY A 103 1.55 -6.62 1.08
CA GLY A 103 0.96 -5.39 0.57
C GLY A 103 1.52 -4.94 -0.77
N HIS A 104 0.78 -4.03 -1.40
CA HIS A 104 1.17 -3.36 -2.64
C HIS A 104 0.52 -1.96 -2.69
N PRO A 105 1.25 -0.89 -3.08
CA PRO A 105 0.64 0.43 -3.25
C PRO A 105 -0.42 0.43 -4.36
N CYS A 106 -1.32 1.40 -4.32
CA CYS A 106 -2.22 1.67 -5.44
C CYS A 106 -1.46 2.30 -6.63
N PRO A 107 -2.04 2.39 -7.84
CA PRO A 107 -1.34 2.88 -9.02
C PRO A 107 -0.79 4.31 -8.91
N PHE A 108 -1.56 5.23 -8.34
CA PHE A 108 -1.11 6.61 -8.14
C PHE A 108 0.03 6.66 -7.11
N ASP A 109 -0.11 5.92 -6.01
CA ASP A 109 0.91 5.88 -4.96
C ASP A 109 2.19 5.18 -5.42
N LEU A 110 2.12 4.23 -6.35
CA LEU A 110 3.32 3.65 -6.96
C LEU A 110 4.12 4.72 -7.72
N LEU A 111 3.45 5.62 -8.45
CA LEU A 111 4.09 6.78 -9.08
C LEU A 111 4.66 7.72 -8.01
N ALA A 112 3.83 8.11 -7.04
CA ALA A 112 4.18 9.07 -5.99
C ALA A 112 5.33 8.59 -5.09
N ASP A 113 5.21 7.45 -4.43
CA ASP A 113 6.14 7.02 -3.38
C ASP A 113 7.43 6.43 -3.94
N THR A 114 7.35 5.80 -5.12
CA THR A 114 8.45 4.98 -5.63
C THR A 114 9.26 5.68 -6.72
N THR A 115 8.68 6.68 -7.41
CA THR A 115 9.34 7.28 -8.58
C THR A 115 9.41 8.80 -8.56
N ARG A 116 8.27 9.49 -8.64
CA ARG A 116 8.22 10.94 -8.89
C ARG A 116 8.32 11.79 -7.62
N GLY A 117 7.98 11.22 -6.47
CA GLY A 117 7.80 11.94 -5.21
C GLY A 117 6.35 12.37 -5.04
N LEU A 118 5.83 12.30 -3.82
CA LEU A 118 4.44 12.54 -3.47
C LEU A 118 4.01 13.97 -3.78
N LEU A 119 4.73 14.95 -3.26
CA LEU A 119 4.39 16.37 -3.47
C LEU A 119 4.49 16.72 -4.96
N ASN A 120 5.55 16.26 -5.61
CA ASN A 120 5.78 16.45 -7.03
C ASN A 120 4.66 15.87 -7.90
N THR A 121 4.22 14.64 -7.63
CA THR A 121 3.14 13.99 -8.38
C THR A 121 1.82 14.75 -8.23
N VAL A 122 1.52 15.22 -7.01
CA VAL A 122 0.33 16.04 -6.73
C VAL A 122 0.40 17.38 -7.46
N MET A 123 1.56 18.02 -7.53
CA MET A 123 1.75 19.26 -8.29
C MET A 123 1.62 19.04 -9.80
N ASP A 124 2.10 17.90 -10.30
CA ASP A 124 2.07 17.55 -11.72
C ASP A 124 0.65 17.31 -12.26
N ILE A 125 -0.33 17.04 -11.39
CA ILE A 125 -1.76 17.07 -11.76
C ILE A 125 -2.14 18.42 -12.39
N TYR A 126 -1.50 19.52 -11.97
CA TYR A 126 -1.75 20.85 -12.53
C TYR A 126 -0.81 21.17 -13.70
N SER A 127 0.46 20.79 -13.59
CA SER A 127 1.49 21.18 -14.55
C SER A 127 1.47 20.35 -15.84
N CYS A 128 1.23 19.04 -15.73
CA CYS A 128 1.24 18.11 -16.85
C CYS A 128 0.20 16.97 -16.67
N PRO A 129 -1.09 17.29 -16.49
CA PRO A 129 -2.14 16.32 -16.16
C PRO A 129 -2.21 15.10 -17.08
N ASP A 130 -2.02 15.31 -18.39
CA ASP A 130 -2.13 14.22 -19.37
C ASP A 130 -0.98 13.21 -19.22
N LYS A 131 0.21 13.68 -18.82
CA LYS A 131 1.37 12.81 -18.53
C LYS A 131 1.16 12.01 -17.24
N VAL A 132 0.61 12.65 -16.21
CA VAL A 132 0.25 11.96 -14.96
C VAL A 132 -0.77 10.86 -15.23
N LEU A 133 -1.84 11.14 -15.99
CA LEU A 133 -2.85 10.14 -16.35
C LEU A 133 -2.24 8.96 -17.11
N ALA A 134 -1.44 9.23 -18.14
CA ALA A 134 -0.80 8.19 -18.92
C ALA A 134 0.14 7.32 -18.07
N ALA A 135 0.91 7.94 -17.16
CA ALA A 135 1.77 7.21 -16.24
C ALA A 135 0.96 6.36 -15.23
N VAL A 136 -0.13 6.90 -14.67
CA VAL A 136 -1.01 6.16 -13.76
C VAL A 136 -1.67 4.97 -14.47
N ASP A 137 -2.04 5.09 -15.74
CA ASP A 137 -2.56 3.98 -16.53
C ASP A 137 -1.49 2.86 -16.68
N VAL A 138 -0.24 3.21 -16.98
CA VAL A 138 0.87 2.24 -17.00
C VAL A 138 1.11 1.60 -15.63
N MET A 139 1.10 2.41 -14.55
CA MET A 139 1.22 1.90 -13.19
C MET A 139 0.07 0.98 -12.80
N THR A 140 -1.13 1.19 -13.35
CA THR A 140 -2.32 0.37 -13.06
C THR A 140 -2.10 -1.07 -13.50
N GLU A 141 -1.62 -1.28 -14.72
CA GLU A 141 -1.32 -2.62 -15.24
C GLU A 141 -0.22 -3.32 -14.42
N ILE A 142 0.82 -2.58 -14.02
CA ILE A 142 1.90 -3.09 -13.18
C ILE A 142 1.37 -3.48 -11.81
N CYS A 143 0.63 -2.59 -11.14
CA CYS A 143 0.06 -2.83 -9.82
C CYS A 143 -0.85 -4.06 -9.83
N ILE A 144 -1.77 -4.19 -10.78
CA ILE A 144 -2.67 -5.34 -10.88
C ILE A 144 -1.87 -6.65 -10.98
N LYS A 145 -0.93 -6.72 -11.92
CA LYS A 145 -0.13 -7.92 -12.15
C LYS A 145 0.68 -8.31 -10.91
N GLN A 146 1.35 -7.35 -10.29
CA GLN A 146 2.20 -7.61 -9.13
C GLN A 146 1.38 -7.94 -7.88
N ALA A 147 0.28 -7.23 -7.65
CA ALA A 147 -0.61 -7.44 -6.51
C ALA A 147 -1.28 -8.82 -6.52
N VAL A 148 -1.82 -9.24 -7.68
CA VAL A 148 -2.42 -10.58 -7.83
C VAL A 148 -1.34 -11.66 -7.71
N GLY A 149 -0.22 -11.50 -8.43
CA GLY A 149 0.87 -12.48 -8.42
C GLY A 149 1.48 -12.67 -7.03
N ARG A 150 1.76 -11.57 -6.32
CA ARG A 150 2.35 -11.58 -4.98
C ARG A 150 1.43 -12.28 -3.97
N THR A 151 0.15 -11.94 -3.98
CA THR A 151 -0.83 -12.53 -3.05
C THR A 151 -1.01 -14.02 -3.28
N LYS A 152 -1.14 -14.45 -4.56
CA LYS A 152 -1.25 -15.87 -4.91
C LYS A 152 0.00 -16.67 -4.58
N ASN A 153 1.19 -16.13 -4.89
CA ASN A 153 2.45 -16.79 -4.59
C ASN A 153 2.68 -16.95 -3.07
N ALA A 154 2.12 -16.05 -2.26
CA ALA A 154 2.13 -16.15 -0.80
C ALA A 154 1.03 -17.08 -0.24
N GLY A 155 0.10 -17.56 -1.07
CA GLY A 155 -1.04 -18.38 -0.61
C GLY A 155 -2.04 -17.61 0.25
N LEU A 156 -2.07 -16.28 0.16
CA LEU A 156 -2.92 -15.42 0.98
C LEU A 156 -4.23 -15.08 0.27
N LYS A 157 -5.24 -14.71 1.05
CA LYS A 157 -6.57 -14.26 0.55
C LYS A 157 -6.79 -12.76 0.67
N TYR A 158 -5.93 -12.06 1.39
CA TYR A 158 -6.03 -10.63 1.63
C TYR A 158 -4.77 -9.94 1.13
N LEU A 159 -4.94 -8.77 0.52
CA LEU A 159 -3.84 -7.89 0.13
C LEU A 159 -3.99 -6.54 0.81
N PHE A 160 -2.93 -6.08 1.48
CA PHE A 160 -2.88 -4.77 2.10
C PHE A 160 -2.59 -3.68 1.05
N ILE A 161 -3.37 -2.62 1.05
CA ILE A 161 -3.20 -1.48 0.12
C ILE A 161 -3.25 -0.18 0.93
N PRO A 162 -2.11 0.46 1.22
CA PRO A 162 -2.10 1.78 1.82
C PRO A 162 -2.45 2.83 0.77
N LEU A 163 -3.19 3.87 1.18
CA LEU A 163 -3.62 4.96 0.31
C LEU A 163 -3.01 6.31 0.75
N HIS A 164 -1.72 6.52 0.45
CA HIS A 164 -0.95 7.66 0.95
C HIS A 164 -1.39 9.00 0.35
N ALA A 165 -1.52 9.08 -0.99
CA ALA A 165 -1.90 10.34 -1.63
C ALA A 165 -3.43 10.59 -1.62
N GLY A 166 -4.23 9.59 -1.25
CA GLY A 166 -5.68 9.66 -1.37
C GLY A 166 -6.39 10.53 -0.31
N VAL A 167 -5.65 11.02 0.69
CA VAL A 167 -6.15 11.91 1.75
C VAL A 167 -6.88 13.14 1.20
N ASP A 168 -7.77 13.70 2.03
CA ASP A 168 -8.50 14.92 1.72
C ASP A 168 -7.58 16.11 1.38
N GLU A 169 -6.39 16.19 1.99
CA GLU A 169 -5.47 17.32 1.87
C GLU A 169 -4.73 17.42 0.53
N PHE A 170 -4.47 16.30 -0.16
CA PHE A 170 -3.62 16.33 -1.37
C PHE A 170 -4.38 16.63 -2.66
N MET A 171 -5.68 16.36 -2.73
CA MET A 171 -6.44 16.55 -3.96
C MET A 171 -7.90 16.92 -3.72
N SER A 172 -8.50 17.66 -4.65
CA SER A 172 -9.95 17.88 -4.62
C SER A 172 -10.69 16.56 -4.90
N PRO A 173 -11.98 16.43 -4.51
CA PRO A 173 -12.80 15.26 -4.90
C PRO A 173 -12.82 15.00 -6.41
N GLU A 174 -12.80 16.05 -7.23
CA GLU A 174 -12.80 15.92 -8.69
C GLU A 174 -11.45 15.41 -9.21
N HIS A 175 -10.34 15.84 -8.62
CA HIS A 175 -9.02 15.28 -8.96
C HIS A 175 -8.88 13.83 -8.47
N TYR A 176 -9.41 13.51 -7.29
CA TYR A 176 -9.44 12.12 -6.80
C TYR A 176 -10.17 11.20 -7.77
N LYS A 177 -11.37 11.60 -8.22
CA LYS A 177 -12.16 10.83 -9.22
C LYS A 177 -11.44 10.67 -10.56
N LYS A 178 -10.62 11.66 -10.95
CA LYS A 178 -9.94 11.67 -12.25
C LYS A 178 -8.61 10.91 -12.24
N PHE A 179 -7.77 11.11 -11.23
CA PHE A 179 -6.38 10.66 -11.23
C PHE A 179 -6.12 9.47 -10.30
N TYR A 180 -6.86 9.36 -9.19
CA TYR A 180 -6.56 8.39 -8.14
C TYR A 180 -7.51 7.18 -8.19
N TRP A 181 -8.82 7.45 -8.20
CA TRP A 181 -9.85 6.44 -8.11
C TRP A 181 -9.86 5.42 -9.25
N PRO A 182 -9.77 5.80 -10.53
CA PRO A 182 -9.96 4.84 -11.62
C PRO A 182 -8.93 3.70 -11.61
N GLY A 183 -7.66 4.01 -11.33
CA GLY A 183 -6.60 3.00 -11.21
C GLY A 183 -6.80 2.10 -9.98
N LEU A 184 -7.11 2.70 -8.83
CA LEU A 184 -7.41 1.96 -7.60
C LEU A 184 -8.63 1.03 -7.78
N GLN A 185 -9.72 1.51 -8.36
CA GLN A 185 -10.93 0.73 -8.61
C GLN A 185 -10.67 -0.45 -9.54
N LYS A 186 -9.93 -0.24 -10.64
CA LYS A 186 -9.50 -1.34 -11.54
C LYS A 186 -8.71 -2.40 -10.78
N MET A 187 -7.78 -1.96 -9.92
CA MET A 187 -6.99 -2.85 -9.08
C MET A 187 -7.86 -3.64 -8.08
N ILE A 188 -8.82 -2.97 -7.43
CA ILE A 188 -9.80 -3.61 -6.54
C ILE A 188 -10.59 -4.68 -7.27
N CYS A 189 -11.16 -4.36 -8.42
CA CYS A 189 -11.95 -5.30 -9.22
C CYS A 189 -11.12 -6.51 -9.64
N ALA A 190 -9.90 -6.29 -10.15
CA ALA A 190 -9.01 -7.38 -10.56
C ALA A 190 -8.63 -8.32 -9.40
N LEU A 191 -8.43 -7.78 -8.18
CA LEU A 191 -8.18 -8.60 -6.99
C LEU A 191 -9.40 -9.45 -6.64
N VAL A 192 -10.59 -8.85 -6.64
CA VAL A 192 -11.86 -9.54 -6.34
C VAL A 192 -12.14 -10.65 -7.36
N GLU A 193 -11.91 -10.40 -8.65
CA GLU A 193 -12.02 -11.40 -9.72
C GLU A 193 -11.04 -12.57 -9.56
N ASN A 194 -9.97 -12.39 -8.78
CA ASN A 194 -8.97 -13.40 -8.48
C ASN A 194 -9.13 -14.01 -7.07
N ASP A 195 -10.31 -13.86 -6.46
CA ASP A 195 -10.65 -14.33 -5.11
C ASP A 195 -9.74 -13.76 -4.00
N ILE A 196 -9.25 -12.54 -4.21
CA ILE A 196 -8.45 -11.79 -3.24
C ILE A 196 -9.29 -10.63 -2.70
N THR A 197 -9.44 -10.55 -1.38
CA THR A 197 -10.12 -9.45 -0.69
C THR A 197 -9.13 -8.29 -0.48
N PRO A 198 -9.37 -7.10 -1.07
CA PRO A 198 -8.56 -5.93 -0.78
C PRO A 198 -8.78 -5.47 0.67
N TYR A 199 -7.69 -5.31 1.41
CA TYR A 199 -7.64 -4.70 2.74
C TYR A 199 -6.99 -3.32 2.59
N ILE A 200 -7.82 -2.30 2.48
CA ILE A 200 -7.40 -0.96 2.09
C ILE A 200 -7.28 -0.09 3.33
N PHE A 201 -6.11 0.47 3.55
CA PHE A 201 -5.86 1.42 4.61
C PHE A 201 -5.94 2.84 4.09
N CYS A 202 -6.99 3.55 4.51
CA CYS A 202 -7.21 4.96 4.25
C CYS A 202 -6.41 5.77 5.28
N GLU A 203 -5.15 6.05 4.95
CA GLU A 203 -4.23 6.83 5.77
C GLU A 203 -4.66 8.30 5.82
N GLY A 204 -4.50 8.98 6.95
CA GLY A 204 -4.97 10.36 7.15
C GLY A 204 -6.49 10.56 7.07
N LYS A 205 -6.92 11.77 6.69
CA LYS A 205 -8.33 12.15 6.68
C LYS A 205 -9.05 11.68 5.42
N TYR A 206 -10.19 11.02 5.62
CA TYR A 206 -11.04 10.47 4.55
C TYR A 206 -12.50 10.90 4.68
N HIS A 207 -12.77 12.19 4.94
CA HIS A 207 -14.13 12.68 5.10
C HIS A 207 -14.84 12.99 3.77
N GLN A 208 -14.10 13.30 2.71
CA GLN A 208 -14.66 13.75 1.42
C GLN A 208 -14.67 12.66 0.35
N ARG A 209 -14.18 11.46 0.67
CA ARG A 209 -14.00 10.37 -0.30
C ARG A 209 -15.07 9.28 -0.22
N LEU A 210 -15.86 9.24 0.84
CA LEU A 210 -16.70 8.09 1.20
C LEU A 210 -17.67 7.68 0.08
N ASP A 211 -18.31 8.63 -0.59
CA ASP A 211 -19.21 8.33 -1.71
C ASP A 211 -18.46 7.79 -2.93
N ILE A 212 -17.22 8.25 -3.17
CA ILE A 212 -16.40 7.80 -4.31
C ILE A 212 -15.94 6.36 -4.08
N ILE A 213 -15.39 6.08 -2.89
CA ILE A 213 -14.88 4.74 -2.54
C ILE A 213 -15.99 3.71 -2.27
N SER A 214 -17.26 4.13 -2.33
CA SER A 214 -18.42 3.23 -2.28
C SER A 214 -18.66 2.50 -3.60
N ASP A 215 -18.02 2.91 -4.70
CA ASP A 215 -18.19 2.27 -6.01
C ASP A 215 -17.30 1.02 -6.15
N VAL A 216 -17.56 0.00 -5.34
CA VAL A 216 -16.78 -1.25 -5.29
C VAL A 216 -17.69 -2.49 -5.29
N PRO A 217 -17.16 -3.68 -5.65
CA PRO A 217 -17.92 -4.92 -5.56
C PRO A 217 -18.48 -5.16 -4.14
N PRO A 218 -19.81 -5.25 -3.97
CA PRO A 218 -20.42 -5.33 -2.64
C PRO A 218 -19.98 -6.56 -1.85
N GLY A 219 -19.60 -6.36 -0.59
CA GLY A 219 -19.19 -7.41 0.34
C GLY A 219 -17.83 -8.04 0.04
N LYS A 220 -17.00 -7.42 -0.81
CA LYS A 220 -15.71 -7.96 -1.24
C LYS A 220 -14.49 -7.14 -0.84
N VAL A 221 -14.69 -5.99 -0.19
CA VAL A 221 -13.64 -5.03 0.16
C VAL A 221 -13.69 -4.70 1.65
N ILE A 222 -12.52 -4.49 2.25
CA ILE A 222 -12.35 -4.00 3.62
C ILE A 222 -11.65 -2.64 3.55
N TYR A 223 -12.22 -1.61 4.18
CA TYR A 223 -11.59 -0.30 4.38
C TYR A 223 -11.30 -0.09 5.86
N THR A 224 -10.04 0.15 6.24
CA THR A 224 -9.70 0.68 7.56
C THR A 224 -9.31 2.13 7.46
N PHE A 225 -9.75 2.94 8.42
CA PHE A 225 -9.55 4.39 8.41
C PHE A 225 -8.63 4.82 9.54
N GLU A 226 -7.73 5.76 9.25
CA GLU A 226 -7.00 6.47 10.29
C GLU A 226 -7.87 7.53 10.96
N ASP A 227 -8.43 8.45 10.17
CA ASP A 227 -9.30 9.52 10.63
C ASP A 227 -10.54 9.65 9.71
N VAL A 228 -11.71 9.30 10.26
CA VAL A 228 -12.98 9.43 9.56
C VAL A 228 -14.13 9.71 10.53
N ASP A 229 -15.19 10.34 10.02
CA ASP A 229 -16.48 10.32 10.70
C ASP A 229 -17.10 8.92 10.51
N MET A 230 -16.91 8.06 11.51
CA MET A 230 -17.32 6.65 11.43
C MET A 230 -18.83 6.50 11.20
N LYS A 231 -19.66 7.45 11.66
CA LYS A 231 -21.09 7.42 11.41
C LYS A 231 -21.39 7.64 9.93
N LYS A 232 -20.75 8.65 9.31
CA LYS A 232 -20.86 8.87 7.86
C LYS A 232 -20.31 7.69 7.07
N ALA A 233 -19.16 7.14 7.47
CA ALA A 233 -18.58 5.96 6.84
C ALA A 233 -19.58 4.80 6.85
N LYS A 234 -20.24 4.53 8.00
CA LYS A 234 -21.28 3.50 8.11
C LYS A 234 -22.51 3.78 7.24
N GLU A 235 -22.93 5.05 7.15
CA GLU A 235 -24.09 5.47 6.35
C GLU A 235 -23.82 5.49 4.83
N THR A 236 -22.56 5.37 4.40
CA THR A 236 -22.11 5.44 2.99
C THR A 236 -21.37 4.14 2.60
N VAL A 237 -20.03 4.14 2.61
CA VAL A 237 -19.17 3.02 2.18
C VAL A 237 -19.40 1.75 3.01
N GLY A 238 -19.78 1.88 4.28
CA GLY A 238 -20.15 0.76 5.15
C GLY A 238 -21.43 0.02 4.74
N LYS A 239 -22.18 0.52 3.75
CA LYS A 239 -23.32 -0.21 3.13
C LYS A 239 -22.87 -1.22 2.07
N VAL A 240 -21.66 -1.06 1.53
CA VAL A 240 -21.16 -1.87 0.41
C VAL A 240 -19.88 -2.63 0.77
N ALA A 241 -19.08 -2.14 1.72
CA ALA A 241 -17.82 -2.74 2.14
C ALA A 241 -17.77 -2.90 3.66
N CYS A 242 -16.88 -3.79 4.12
CA CYS A 242 -16.52 -3.84 5.54
C CYS A 242 -15.70 -2.60 5.89
N ILE A 243 -15.95 -1.99 7.04
CA ILE A 243 -15.21 -0.82 7.52
C ILE A 243 -14.54 -1.09 8.87
N GLY A 244 -13.45 -0.39 9.20
CA GLY A 244 -12.75 -0.55 10.47
C GLY A 244 -11.79 0.59 10.81
N GLY A 245 -11.00 0.40 11.87
CA GLY A 245 -10.01 1.37 12.34
C GLY A 245 -10.59 2.50 13.19
N ASN A 246 -9.98 3.68 13.08
CA ASN A 246 -10.39 4.96 13.68
C ASN A 246 -10.29 5.03 15.23
N LEU A 247 -9.90 3.95 15.92
CA LEU A 247 -9.52 4.05 17.33
C LEU A 247 -8.11 4.64 17.43
N PRO A 248 -7.89 5.78 18.12
CA PRO A 248 -6.57 6.43 18.14
C PRO A 248 -5.48 5.52 18.73
N THR A 249 -4.40 5.26 17.98
CA THR A 249 -3.24 4.51 18.52
C THR A 249 -2.60 5.22 19.70
N SER A 250 -2.60 6.56 19.69
CA SER A 250 -2.16 7.40 20.80
C SER A 250 -2.95 7.16 22.09
N LEU A 251 -4.23 6.78 21.98
CA LEU A 251 -5.05 6.42 23.14
C LEU A 251 -4.58 5.10 23.75
N LEU A 252 -4.23 4.11 22.92
CA LEU A 252 -3.67 2.84 23.38
C LEU A 252 -2.26 3.02 23.99
N ALA A 253 -1.45 3.89 23.40
CA ALA A 253 -0.10 4.20 23.86
C ALA A 253 -0.06 4.99 25.18
N TYR A 254 -0.90 6.02 25.31
CA TYR A 254 -0.72 7.03 26.36
C TYR A 254 -1.96 7.27 27.22
N GLY A 255 -3.15 6.88 26.74
CA GLY A 255 -4.42 7.09 27.42
C GLY A 255 -4.56 6.33 28.74
N LYS A 256 -5.68 6.61 29.41
CA LYS A 256 -6.17 5.84 30.56
C LYS A 256 -7.07 4.71 30.10
N LYS A 257 -7.08 3.61 30.85
CA LYS A 257 -7.94 2.44 30.62
C LYS A 257 -9.41 2.81 30.40
N GLU A 258 -9.97 3.72 31.21
CA GLU A 258 -11.38 4.11 31.11
C GLU A 258 -11.70 4.79 29.77
N GLN A 259 -10.77 5.60 29.26
CA GLN A 259 -10.92 6.29 27.99
C GLN A 259 -10.88 5.30 26.81
N VAL A 260 -10.06 4.25 26.90
CA VAL A 260 -10.03 3.15 25.91
C VAL A 260 -11.37 2.43 25.90
N VAL A 261 -11.92 2.08 27.08
CA VAL A 261 -13.23 1.42 27.20
C VAL A 261 -14.33 2.28 26.59
N GLU A 262 -14.37 3.58 26.92
CA GLU A 262 -15.38 4.51 26.39
C GLU A 262 -15.28 4.66 24.86
N ALA A 263 -14.07 4.87 24.34
CA ALA A 263 -13.85 5.00 22.89
C ALA A 263 -14.23 3.70 22.14
N THR A 264 -13.88 2.55 22.69
CA THR A 264 -14.23 1.23 22.13
C THR A 264 -15.74 1.05 22.07
N LYS A 265 -16.46 1.34 23.16
CA LYS A 265 -17.93 1.26 23.19
C LYS A 265 -18.57 2.19 22.17
N ARG A 266 -18.11 3.44 22.10
CA ARG A 266 -18.62 4.42 21.14
C ARG A 266 -18.44 3.95 19.68
N LEU A 267 -17.28 3.38 19.35
CA LEU A 267 -17.05 2.83 18.00
C LEU A 267 -17.96 1.63 17.73
N LEU A 268 -18.16 0.74 18.71
CA LEU A 268 -19.09 -0.38 18.56
C LEU A 268 -20.53 0.09 18.37
N ASP A 269 -21.01 1.07 19.15
CA ASP A 269 -22.37 1.62 19.04
C ASP A 269 -22.65 2.18 17.64
N ILE A 270 -21.62 2.70 16.96
CA ILE A 270 -21.72 3.27 15.61
C ILE A 270 -21.53 2.19 14.52
N GLY A 271 -20.45 1.42 14.62
CA GLY A 271 -19.98 0.55 13.56
C GLY A 271 -20.63 -0.83 13.56
N ALA A 272 -20.88 -1.42 14.74
CA ALA A 272 -21.34 -2.80 14.88
C ALA A 272 -22.77 -3.07 14.37
N PRO A 273 -23.77 -2.17 14.54
CA PRO A 273 -25.13 -2.43 14.08
C PRO A 273 -25.18 -2.83 12.59
N GLY A 274 -25.83 -3.97 12.30
CA GLY A 274 -25.96 -4.50 10.94
C GLY A 274 -24.72 -5.23 10.40
N GLY A 275 -23.68 -5.46 11.21
CA GLY A 275 -22.45 -6.16 10.80
C GLY A 275 -21.56 -5.34 9.85
N GLY A 276 -20.53 -5.98 9.27
CA GLY A 276 -19.61 -5.29 8.34
C GLY A 276 -18.69 -4.27 9.00
N PHE A 277 -18.34 -4.49 10.28
CA PHE A 277 -17.41 -3.65 11.02
C PHE A 277 -16.32 -4.48 11.70
N LEU A 278 -15.07 -4.06 11.52
CA LEU A 278 -13.89 -4.64 12.14
C LEU A 278 -13.30 -3.64 13.14
N MET A 279 -13.27 -4.02 14.42
CA MET A 279 -12.60 -3.21 15.44
C MET A 279 -11.09 -3.24 15.20
N ASP A 280 -10.50 -2.07 14.96
CA ASP A 280 -9.06 -1.90 14.76
C ASP A 280 -8.65 -0.49 15.23
N CYS A 281 -7.35 -0.27 15.36
CA CYS A 281 -6.77 1.03 15.60
C CYS A 281 -6.57 1.83 14.30
N SER A 282 -6.30 3.12 14.47
CA SER A 282 -6.20 4.11 13.39
C SER A 282 -4.95 3.94 12.53
N MET A 283 -3.90 3.30 13.02
CA MET A 283 -2.66 3.08 12.28
C MET A 283 -1.88 1.94 12.92
N ILE A 284 -0.71 1.62 12.37
CA ILE A 284 0.20 0.62 12.93
C ILE A 284 0.53 0.95 14.39
N LEU A 285 0.43 -0.06 15.27
CA LEU A 285 0.65 0.08 16.70
C LEU A 285 2.03 -0.44 17.10
N ASP A 286 3.00 0.45 17.19
CA ASP A 286 4.36 0.11 17.62
C ASP A 286 4.52 -0.01 19.15
N ASN A 287 3.74 0.78 19.89
CA ASN A 287 3.83 0.86 21.33
C ASN A 287 2.45 1.03 21.96
N ALA A 288 2.18 0.30 23.03
CA ALA A 288 0.92 0.36 23.77
C ALA A 288 1.14 0.00 25.24
N LYS A 289 0.34 0.58 26.15
CA LYS A 289 0.29 0.07 27.52
C LYS A 289 -0.45 -1.26 27.51
N ARG A 290 0.10 -2.28 28.17
CA ARG A 290 -0.54 -3.59 28.31
C ARG A 290 -1.97 -3.48 28.86
N GLU A 291 -2.16 -2.68 29.92
CA GLU A 291 -3.49 -2.47 30.53
C GLU A 291 -4.52 -1.88 29.55
N ASN A 292 -4.07 -1.07 28.58
CA ASN A 292 -4.94 -0.49 27.56
C ASN A 292 -5.30 -1.52 26.49
N LEU A 293 -4.34 -2.36 26.07
CA LEU A 293 -4.61 -3.46 25.13
C LEU A 293 -5.59 -4.48 25.73
N GLU A 294 -5.36 -4.89 26.97
CA GLU A 294 -6.25 -5.83 27.68
C GLU A 294 -7.66 -5.24 27.82
N ALA A 295 -7.77 -3.97 28.20
CA ALA A 295 -9.06 -3.30 28.30
C ALA A 295 -9.77 -3.17 26.94
N TRP A 296 -9.01 -2.89 25.87
CA TRP A 296 -9.54 -2.81 24.52
C TRP A 296 -10.06 -4.17 24.05
N GLU A 297 -9.27 -5.23 24.20
CA GLU A 297 -9.67 -6.60 23.85
C GLU A 297 -10.92 -7.03 24.64
N GLU A 298 -10.88 -6.90 25.97
CA GLU A 298 -11.98 -7.30 26.86
C GLU A 298 -13.27 -6.57 26.49
N THR A 299 -13.20 -5.25 26.31
CA THR A 299 -14.36 -4.43 25.94
C THR A 299 -14.89 -4.83 24.55
N THR A 300 -14.00 -5.02 23.59
CA THR A 300 -14.37 -5.45 22.23
C THR A 300 -15.09 -6.79 22.25
N ARG A 301 -14.56 -7.77 22.98
CA ARG A 301 -15.17 -9.11 23.08
C ARG A 301 -16.47 -9.12 23.88
N LEU A 302 -16.62 -8.26 24.88
CA LEU A 302 -17.81 -8.21 25.72
C LEU A 302 -18.99 -7.54 25.00
N TYR A 303 -18.75 -6.39 24.36
CA TYR A 303 -19.81 -5.57 23.77
C TYR A 303 -19.95 -5.76 22.24
N GLY A 304 -18.93 -6.28 21.57
CA GLY A 304 -18.93 -6.52 20.12
C GLY A 304 -19.56 -7.84 19.69
N LYS A 305 -20.48 -8.39 20.49
CA LYS A 305 -21.24 -9.60 20.13
C LYS A 305 -22.52 -9.18 19.40
N TYR A 306 -22.57 -9.41 18.10
CA TYR A 306 -23.70 -9.07 17.22
C TYR A 306 -23.97 -10.20 16.23
#